data_AF-G4ZRJ7-F1
#
_entry.id   AF-G4ZRJ7-F1
#
_cell.length_a   1.000
_cell.length_b   1.000
_cell.length_c   1.000
_cell.angle_alpha   90.00
_cell.angle_beta   90.00
_cell.angle_gamma   90.00
#
_symmetry.space_group_name_H-M   'P 1'
#
loop_
_entity.id
_entity.type
_entity.pdbx_description
1 polymer ?
#
loop_
_entity_poly.entity_id
_entity_poly.type
_entity_poly.pdbx_seq_one_letter_code
_entity_poly.pdbx_strand_id
1 'polypeptide(L)' 'IVKLFCGIVGARGSFPIEIDVELAVGHLKNEIKKARPNACRDTDADQLRLFVPRR' A
#
# COMPACT_ATOMS: atom_id res chain seq x y z
N ILE A 1 -12.55 -3.19 -9.48
CA ILE A 1 -11.11 -2.82 -9.61
C ILE A 1 -10.94 -1.30 -9.73
N VAL A 2 -10.09 -0.72 -8.87
CA VAL A 2 -9.69 0.71 -8.88
C VAL A 2 -8.17 0.82 -8.82
N LYS A 3 -7.64 1.93 -9.35
CA LYS A 3 -6.21 2.26 -9.27
C LYS A 3 -5.98 3.27 -8.15
N LEU A 4 -5.17 2.89 -7.16
CA LEU A 4 -4.72 3.76 -6.08
C LEU A 4 -3.27 4.18 -6.33
N PHE A 5 -2.95 5.44 -6.06
CA PHE A 5 -1.57 5.91 -6.00
C PHE A 5 -1.12 5.94 -4.54
N CYS A 6 -0.20 5.06 -4.19
CA CYS A 6 0.32 4.93 -2.84
C CYS A 6 1.69 5.62 -2.72
N GLY A 7 1.97 6.16 -1.54
CA GLY A 7 3.29 6.64 -1.15
C GLY A 7 3.69 5.99 0.16
N ILE A 8 4.97 5.67 0.33
CA ILE A 8 5.53 5.25 1.61
C ILE A 8 6.23 6.46 2.22
N VAL A 9 5.91 6.79 3.46
CA VAL A 9 6.53 7.91 4.18
C VAL A 9 8.04 7.69 4.24
N GLY A 10 8.82 8.69 3.84
CA GLY A 10 10.28 8.61 3.77
C GLY A 10 10.83 7.91 2.51
N ALA A 11 9.98 7.32 1.67
CA ALA A 11 10.38 6.81 0.36
C ALA A 11 10.13 7.85 -0.73
N ARG A 12 10.94 7.82 -1.79
CA ARG A 12 10.79 8.74 -2.92
C ARG A 12 9.74 8.23 -3.92
N GLY A 13 8.79 9.10 -4.24
CA GLY A 13 7.80 8.87 -5.31
C GLY A 13 6.55 8.11 -4.87
N SER A 14 5.50 8.23 -5.68
CA SER A 14 4.29 7.44 -5.57
C SER A 14 4.34 6.23 -6.52
N PHE A 15 3.48 5.26 -6.28
CA PHE A 15 3.37 4.07 -7.12
C PHE A 15 1.93 3.60 -7.25
N PRO A 16 1.53 3.11 -8.43
CA PRO A 16 0.18 2.61 -8.64
C PRO A 16 0.01 1.22 -8.04
N ILE A 17 -1.17 0.96 -7.50
CA ILE A 17 -1.65 -0.37 -7.12
C ILE A 17 -3.06 -0.51 -7.69
N GLU A 18 -3.36 -1.67 -8.26
CA GLU A 18 -4.72 -2.02 -8.69
C GLU A 18 -5.33 -2.95 -7.65
N ILE A 19 -6.53 -2.62 -7.19
CA ILE A 19 -7.22 -3.39 -6.16
C ILE A 19 -8.71 -3.51 -6.46
N ASP A 20 -9.30 -4.64 -6.13
CA ASP A 20 -10.75 -4.76 -6.15
C ASP A 20 -11.40 -4.10 -4.93
N VAL A 21 -12.46 -3.32 -5.15
CA VAL A 21 -13.11 -2.52 -4.11
C VAL A 21 -13.85 -3.37 -3.08
N GLU A 22 -14.16 -4.62 -3.45
CA GLU A 22 -14.79 -5.60 -2.56
C GLU A 22 -13.79 -6.25 -1.59
N LEU A 23 -12.48 -6.08 -1.83
CA LEU A 23 -11.45 -6.68 -1.00
C LEU A 23 -11.15 -5.85 0.25
N ALA A 24 -10.90 -6.55 1.35
CA ALA A 24 -10.59 -5.92 2.63
C ALA A 24 -9.27 -5.15 2.61
N VAL A 25 -9.11 -4.22 3.55
CA VAL A 25 -7.87 -3.44 3.74
C VAL A 25 -6.63 -4.33 3.97
N GLY A 26 -6.81 -5.54 4.54
CA GLY A 26 -5.73 -6.52 4.65
C GLY A 26 -5.16 -6.94 3.30
N HIS A 27 -6.00 -7.05 2.26
CA HIS A 27 -5.55 -7.33 0.91
C HIS A 27 -4.74 -6.16 0.34
N LEU A 28 -5.19 -4.92 0.54
CA LEU A 28 -4.45 -3.72 0.14
C LEU A 28 -3.04 -3.68 0.76
N LYS A 29 -2.92 -4.02 2.04
CA LYS A 29 -1.63 -4.10 2.74
C LYS A 29 -0.68 -5.12 2.10
N ASN A 30 -1.21 -6.29 1.71
CA ASN A 30 -0.42 -7.32 1.03
C ASN A 30 0.08 -6.84 -0.34
N GLU A 31 -0.78 -6.18 -1.13
CA GLU A 31 -0.40 -5.65 -2.43
C GLU A 31 0.64 -4.52 -2.33
N ILE A 32 0.55 -3.66 -1.32
CA ILE A 32 1.59 -2.65 -1.03
C ILE A 32 2.94 -3.31 -0.76
N LYS A 33 2.98 -4.35 0.09
CA LYS A 33 4.22 -5.07 0.42
C LYS A 33 4.82 -5.75 -0.82
N LYS A 34 3.99 -6.37 -1.67
CA LYS A 34 4.43 -6.97 -2.94
C LYS A 34 5.00 -5.94 -3.92
N ALA A 35 4.40 -4.76 -4.00
CA ALA A 35 4.85 -3.70 -4.91
C ALA A 35 6.13 -3.00 -4.46
N ARG A 36 6.45 -3.06 -3.16
CA ARG A 36 7.61 -2.40 -2.54
C ARG A 36 8.34 -3.30 -1.52
N PRO A 37 8.86 -4.46 -1.94
CA PRO A 37 9.45 -5.44 -1.04
C PRO A 37 10.67 -4.89 -0.28
N ASN A 38 11.47 -4.02 -0.90
CA ASN A 38 12.63 -3.40 -0.23
C ASN A 38 12.23 -2.41 0.86
N ALA A 39 11.16 -1.63 0.62
CA ALA A 39 10.69 -0.64 1.60
C ALA A 39 9.88 -1.29 2.74
N CYS A 40 9.39 -2.52 2.54
CA CYS A 40 8.63 -3.31 3.51
C CYS A 40 9.33 -4.61 3.89
N ARG A 41 10.67 -4.68 3.78
CA ARG A 41 11.45 -5.92 3.93
C ARG A 41 11.26 -6.57 5.29
N ASP A 42 11.31 -5.75 6.34
CA ASP A 42 11.27 -6.18 7.75
C ASP A 42 9.93 -5.83 8.41
N THR A 43 8.88 -5.63 7.63
CA THR A 43 7.54 -5.27 8.12
C THR A 43 6.50 -6.23 7.58
N ASP A 44 5.69 -6.79 8.45
CA ASP A 44 4.56 -7.62 8.04
C ASP A 44 3.41 -6.76 7.53
N ALA A 45 2.61 -7.31 6.61
CA ALA A 45 1.58 -6.52 5.96
C ALA A 45 0.55 -5.99 6.96
N ASP A 46 0.22 -6.76 7.99
CA ASP A 46 -0.67 -6.38 9.09
C ASP A 46 -0.12 -5.18 9.90
N GLN A 47 1.20 -5.07 10.05
CA GLN A 47 1.89 -3.97 10.73
C GLN A 47 1.84 -2.63 9.96
N LEU A 48 1.52 -2.65 8.66
CA LEU A 48 1.35 -1.42 7.89
C LEU A 48 0.18 -0.59 8.42
N ARG A 49 0.40 0.71 8.60
CA ARG A 49 -0.64 1.69 8.90
C ARG A 49 -0.92 2.53 7.66
N LEU A 50 -2.16 2.50 7.20
CA LEU A 50 -2.60 3.25 6.02
C LEU A 50 -3.26 4.55 6.45
N PHE A 51 -2.87 5.64 5.83
CA PHE A 51 -3.44 6.96 6.05
C PHE A 51 -4.07 7.44 4.75
N VAL A 52 -5.34 7.84 4.82
CA VAL A 52 -6.00 8.52 3.71
C VAL A 52 -5.68 10.01 3.85
N PRO A 53 -4.91 10.62 2.92
CA PRO A 53 -4.66 12.05 2.99
C PRO A 53 -5.97 12.80 2.78
N ARG A 54 -6.23 13.79 3.63
CA ARG A 54 -7.31 14.76 3.37
C ARG A 54 -6.84 15.74 2.28
N ARG A 55 -7.77 16.13 1.41
CA ARG A 55 -7.56 17.26 0.50
C ARG A 55 -7.56 18.58 1.26
#